data_AF-A0A9D6JEE2-F1
#
_entry.id   AF-A0A9D6JEE2-F1
#
_cell.length_a   1.000
_cell.length_b   1.000
_cell.length_c   1.000
_cell.angle_alpha   90.00
_cell.angle_beta   90.00
_cell.angle_gamma   90.00
#
_symmetry.space_group_name_H-M   'P 1'
#
loop_
_entity.id
_entity.type
_entity.pdbx_description
1 polymer ?
#
loop_
_entity_poly.entity_id
_entity_poly.type
_entity_poly.pdbx_seq_one_letter_code
_entity_poly.pdbx_strand_id
1 'polypeptide(L)' 'KYVDEEVVVDGNLVTSRKPDDLPAFCRELVKALEK' A
#
# COMPACT_ATOMS: atom_id res chain seq x y z
N LYS A 1 -13.10 5.74 6.44
CA LYS A 1 -12.37 6.32 7.60
C LYS A 1 -10.94 6.55 7.14
N TYR A 2 -10.36 7.72 7.37
CA TYR A 2 -8.96 7.97 7.01
C TYR A 2 -8.03 7.29 8.02
N VAL A 3 -6.93 6.72 7.55
CA VAL A 3 -5.91 6.05 8.36
C VAL A 3 -4.55 6.63 7.95
N ASP A 4 -3.80 7.13 8.94
CA ASP A 4 -2.51 7.80 8.71
C ASP A 4 -1.34 6.79 8.75
N GLU A 5 -1.26 5.93 7.72
CA GLU A 5 -0.22 4.90 7.56
C GLU A 5 0.49 5.04 6.21
N GLU A 6 1.77 4.62 6.13
CA GLU A 6 2.58 4.72 4.90
C GLU A 6 1.96 3.96 3.72
N VAL A 7 1.40 2.78 4.00
CA VAL A 7 0.69 1.96 3.03
C VAL A 7 -0.48 1.30 3.74
N VAL A 8 -1.65 1.30 3.10
CA VAL A 8 -2.85 0.62 3.59
C VAL A 8 -3.27 -0.41 2.56
N VAL A 9 -3.51 -1.63 3.02
CA VAL A 9 -4.04 -2.73 2.22
C VAL A 9 -5.45 -3.04 2.71
N ASP A 10 -6.44 -2.81 1.86
CA ASP A 10 -7.85 -3.13 2.11
C ASP A 10 -8.37 -4.09 1.03
N GLY A 11 -8.36 -5.38 1.34
CA GLY A 11 -8.64 -6.43 0.36
C GLY A 11 -7.64 -6.40 -0.80
N ASN A 12 -8.13 -6.10 -2.00
CA ASN A 12 -7.32 -5.99 -3.23
C ASN A 12 -6.85 -4.56 -3.52
N LEU A 13 -7.19 -3.60 -2.65
CA LEU A 13 -6.82 -2.20 -2.83
C LEU A 13 -5.60 -1.86 -1.97
N VAL A 14 -4.50 -1.50 -2.62
CA VAL A 14 -3.29 -0.98 -1.99
C VAL A 14 -3.26 0.53 -2.22
N THR A 15 -3.04 1.33 -1.17
CA THR A 15 -2.97 2.80 -1.26
C THR A 15 -1.83 3.35 -0.41
N SER A 16 -1.27 4.50 -0.79
CA SER A 16 -0.27 5.23 -0.03
C SER A 16 -0.65 6.72 0.06
N ARG A 17 -0.10 7.43 1.05
CA ARG A 17 -0.48 8.84 1.30
C ARG A 17 0.24 9.82 0.37
N LYS A 18 1.49 9.52 0.03
CA LYS A 18 2.40 10.42 -0.69
C LYS A 18 3.47 9.66 -1.48
N PRO A 19 4.14 10.30 -2.46
CA PRO A 19 5.17 9.66 -3.27
C PRO A 19 6.34 9.06 -2.47
N ASP A 20 6.70 9.62 -1.31
CA ASP A 20 7.77 9.09 -0.46
C ASP A 20 7.50 7.66 0.03
N ASP A 21 6.21 7.28 0.14
CA ASP A 21 5.79 5.95 0.60
C ASP A 21 5.78 4.92 -0.56
N LEU A 22 6.27 5.30 -1.75
CA LEU A 22 6.35 4.41 -2.93
C LEU A 22 7.09 3.09 -2.66
N PRO A 23 8.21 3.04 -1.91
CA PRO A 23 8.85 1.77 -1.58
C PRO A 23 7.93 0.82 -0.78
N ALA A 24 7.14 1.36 0.15
CA ALA A 24 6.17 0.60 0.93
C ALA A 24 5.00 0.12 0.07
N PHE A 25 4.50 0.99 -0.81
CA PHE A 25 3.47 0.65 -1.79
C PHE A 25 3.91 -0.49 -2.72
N CYS A 26 5.09 -0.38 -3.33
CA CYS A 26 5.62 -1.39 -4.25
C CYS A 26 5.78 -2.75 -3.57
N ARG A 27 6.26 -2.76 -2.31
CA ARG A 27 6.40 -3.99 -1.51
C ARG A 27 5.07 -4.70 -1.33
N GLU A 28 4.03 -3.99 -0.87
CA GLU A 28 2.71 -4.60 -0.66
C GLU A 28 2.02 -4.97 -1.98
N LEU A 29 2.23 -4.19 -3.04
CA LEU A 29 1.70 -4.51 -4.37
C LEU A 29 2.27 -5.82 -4.93
N VAL A 30 3.60 -6.01 -4.86
CA VAL A 30 4.24 -7.26 -5.30
C VAL A 30 3.70 -8.44 -4.49
N LYS A 31 3.62 -8.31 -3.17
CA LYS A 31 3.07 -9.32 -2.28
C LYS A 31 1.60 -9.66 -2.57
N ALA A 32 0.81 -8.69 -3.04
CA ALA A 32 -0.57 -8.92 -3.44
C ALA A 32 -0.69 -9.70 -4.76
N LEU A 33 0.31 -9.59 -5.64
CA LEU A 33 0.36 -10.29 -6.94
C LEU A 33 0.99 -11.70 -6.83
N GLU A 34 1.80 -11.95 -5.81
CA GLU A 34 2.45 -13.25 -5.56
C GLU A 34 1.54 -14.26 -4.82
N LYS A 35 0.31 -13.88 -4.48
CA LYS A 35 -0.71 -14.76 -3.89
C LYS A 35 -1.58 -15.43 -4.94
#